data_AF-A0A292RCS8-F1
#
_entry.id   AF-A0A292RCS8-F1
#
_cell.length_a   1.000
_cell.length_b   1.000
_cell.length_c   1.000
_cell.angle_alpha   90.00
_cell.angle_beta   90.00
_cell.angle_gamma   90.00
#
_symmetry.space_group_name_H-M   'P 1'
#
loop_
_entity.id
_entity.type
_entity.pdbx_description
1 polymer ?
#
loop_
_entity_poly.entity_id
_entity_poly.type
_entity_poly.pdbx_seq_one_letter_code
_entity_poly.pdbx_strand_id
1 'polypeptide(L)'
;MGLAASQARLLTLTSRQHSIEYKAQKLEAEKLQLANDSDQVYNTYLAALDATKVQYRFVNNDGTTAFSNATFGDLKNAGFLFSVNGTICKDFTAVKKALKEQDIVDLTAGDSYTLLSTLIQEGYVVVVEKDADASEYYEYDTNAGTLSYKNPIETDENWTYTFTDDGLKAGASVQNGHGNNVDVYEELFKVFSDSSVSTSTKLQEVSDEVGLKKAEAQYEADMNKINKKDARFDTELSQLETERNAIKEEIEALKNVAKENVDRTFKIFT
;
A
#
# COMPACT_ATOMS: atom_id res chain seq x y z
N MET A 1 -53.00 -42.72 -22.39
CA MET A 1 -52.21 -41.62 -23.00
C MET A 1 -51.54 -40.67 -22.00
N GLY A 2 -51.83 -40.71 -20.69
CA GLY A 2 -51.30 -39.73 -19.73
C GLY A 2 -49.87 -39.95 -19.21
N LEU A 3 -49.31 -41.16 -19.27
CA LEU A 3 -48.02 -41.48 -18.63
C LEU A 3 -46.81 -40.83 -19.31
N ALA A 4 -46.71 -40.89 -20.64
CA ALA A 4 -45.58 -40.30 -21.38
C ALA A 4 -45.52 -38.76 -21.23
N ALA A 5 -46.68 -38.09 -21.25
CA ALA A 5 -46.77 -36.65 -21.00
C ALA A 5 -46.38 -36.28 -19.56
N SER A 6 -46.76 -37.11 -18.56
CA SER A 6 -46.36 -36.90 -17.16
C SER A 6 -44.86 -37.08 -16.93
N GLN A 7 -44.24 -38.06 -17.60
CA GLN A 7 -42.79 -38.30 -17.52
C GLN A 7 -41.99 -37.19 -18.19
N ALA A 8 -42.44 -36.69 -19.34
CA ALA A 8 -41.83 -35.54 -20.00
C ALA A 8 -41.89 -34.26 -19.12
N ARG A 9 -43.04 -34.00 -18.48
CA ARG A 9 -43.18 -32.87 -17.56
C ARG A 9 -42.31 -33.02 -16.32
N LEU A 10 -42.26 -34.23 -15.73
CA LEU A 10 -41.41 -34.56 -14.59
C LEU A 10 -39.93 -34.30 -14.89
N LEU A 11 -39.46 -34.71 -16.08
CA LEU A 11 -38.08 -34.48 -16.51
C LEU A 11 -37.77 -32.98 -16.66
N THR A 12 -38.68 -32.22 -17.27
CA THR A 12 -38.53 -30.76 -17.41
C THR A 12 -38.48 -30.05 -16.07
N LEU A 13 -39.35 -30.42 -15.12
CA LEU A 13 -39.34 -29.84 -13.77
C LEU A 13 -38.08 -30.22 -12.99
N THR A 14 -37.61 -31.45 -13.12
CA THR A 14 -36.36 -31.90 -12.49
C THR A 14 -35.15 -31.12 -13.03
N SER A 15 -35.09 -30.89 -14.34
CA SER A 15 -34.06 -30.05 -14.96
C SER A 15 -34.09 -28.60 -14.45
N ARG A 16 -35.30 -28.03 -14.32
CA ARG A 16 -35.48 -26.70 -13.71
C ARG A 16 -35.05 -26.65 -12.25
N GLN A 17 -35.38 -27.67 -11.45
CA GLN A 17 -34.97 -27.77 -10.05
C GLN A 17 -33.44 -27.74 -9.92
N HIS A 18 -32.74 -28.57 -10.70
CA HIS A 18 -31.26 -28.57 -10.71
C HIS A 18 -30.68 -27.24 -11.16
N SER A 19 -31.30 -26.57 -12.15
CA SER A 19 -30.85 -25.25 -12.61
C SER A 19 -30.99 -24.18 -11.52
N ILE A 20 -32.05 -24.23 -10.72
CA ILE A 20 -32.29 -23.33 -9.59
C ILE A 20 -31.32 -23.60 -8.46
N GLU A 21 -31.09 -24.87 -8.13
CA GLU A 21 -30.13 -25.27 -7.09
C GLU A 21 -28.71 -24.86 -7.45
N TYR A 22 -28.31 -25.05 -8.72
CA TYR A 22 -27.03 -24.55 -9.22
C TYR A 22 -26.90 -23.03 -9.11
N LYS A 23 -27.96 -22.28 -9.45
CA LYS A 23 -27.97 -20.81 -9.27
C LYS A 23 -27.83 -20.42 -7.80
N ALA A 24 -28.57 -21.05 -6.90
CA ALA A 24 -28.50 -20.78 -5.46
C ALA A 24 -27.09 -21.03 -4.91
N GLN A 25 -26.48 -22.19 -5.24
CA GLN A 25 -25.10 -22.50 -4.85
C GLN A 25 -24.10 -21.49 -5.39
N LYS A 26 -24.28 -21.03 -6.63
CA LYS A 26 -23.44 -19.98 -7.21
C LYS A 26 -23.56 -18.67 -6.43
N LEU A 27 -24.77 -18.24 -6.09
CA LEU A 27 -24.98 -17.04 -5.29
C LEU A 27 -24.35 -17.15 -3.90
N GLU A 28 -24.49 -18.30 -3.24
CA GLU A 28 -23.85 -18.54 -1.93
C GLU A 28 -22.33 -18.44 -2.00
N ALA A 29 -21.71 -18.97 -3.07
CA ALA A 29 -20.28 -18.80 -3.30
C ALA A 29 -19.90 -17.33 -3.53
N GLU A 30 -20.70 -16.56 -4.26
CA GLU A 30 -20.50 -15.11 -4.43
C GLU A 30 -20.67 -14.36 -3.10
N LYS A 31 -21.59 -14.76 -2.20
CA LYS A 31 -21.69 -14.18 -0.85
C LYS A 31 -20.42 -14.41 -0.02
N LEU A 32 -19.86 -15.61 -0.07
CA LEU A 32 -18.57 -15.91 0.59
C LEU A 32 -17.45 -15.03 0.05
N GLN A 33 -17.43 -14.77 -1.26
CA GLN A 33 -16.47 -13.85 -1.85
C GLN A 33 -16.69 -12.41 -1.36
N LEU A 34 -17.94 -11.94 -1.27
CA LEU A 34 -18.25 -10.61 -0.74
C LEU A 34 -17.83 -10.43 0.73
N ALA A 35 -17.90 -11.49 1.54
CA ALA A 35 -17.40 -11.46 2.91
C ALA A 35 -15.88 -11.22 2.94
N ASN A 36 -15.13 -11.93 2.08
CA ASN A 36 -13.68 -11.69 1.96
C ASN A 36 -13.37 -10.27 1.47
N ASP A 37 -14.13 -9.76 0.50
CA ASP A 37 -13.97 -8.38 0.01
C ASP A 37 -14.25 -7.36 1.12
N SER A 38 -15.26 -7.62 1.97
CA SER A 38 -15.59 -6.79 3.15
C SER A 38 -14.44 -6.74 4.14
N ASP A 39 -13.84 -7.89 4.45
CA ASP A 39 -12.70 -7.97 5.36
C ASP A 39 -11.49 -7.22 4.79
N GLN A 40 -11.25 -7.32 3.48
CA GLN A 40 -10.17 -6.59 2.82
C GLN A 40 -10.38 -5.06 2.89
N VAL A 41 -11.59 -4.58 2.63
CA VAL A 41 -11.95 -3.16 2.71
C VAL A 41 -11.76 -2.65 4.14
N TYR A 42 -12.16 -3.44 5.14
CA TYR A 42 -11.95 -3.12 6.55
C TYR A 42 -10.46 -3.06 6.93
N ASN A 43 -9.68 -4.06 6.55
CA ASN A 43 -8.24 -4.09 6.85
C ASN A 43 -7.50 -2.91 6.18
N THR A 44 -7.90 -2.52 4.98
CA THR A 44 -7.35 -1.35 4.28
C THR A 44 -7.63 -0.06 5.05
N TYR A 45 -8.83 0.07 5.62
CA TYR A 45 -9.19 1.20 6.47
C TYR A 45 -8.38 1.23 7.77
N LEU A 46 -8.19 0.08 8.43
CA LEU A 46 -7.33 -0.01 9.63
C LEU A 46 -5.89 0.38 9.33
N ALA A 47 -5.33 -0.08 8.22
CA ALA A 47 -3.98 0.31 7.80
C ALA A 47 -3.85 1.82 7.58
N ALA A 48 -4.89 2.46 7.03
CA ALA A 48 -4.92 3.91 6.86
C ALA A 48 -5.16 4.68 8.18
N LEU A 49 -5.82 4.06 9.16
CA LEU A 49 -6.02 4.62 10.49
C LEU A 49 -4.72 4.69 11.28
N ASP A 50 -3.92 3.63 11.22
CA ASP A 50 -2.63 3.56 11.90
C ASP A 50 -1.50 4.24 11.12
N ALA A 51 -1.76 4.68 9.88
CA ALA A 51 -0.77 5.32 9.04
C ALA A 51 -0.31 6.67 9.62
N THR A 52 1.00 6.80 9.75
CA THR A 52 1.67 8.04 10.12
C THR A 52 2.43 8.61 8.92
N LYS A 53 2.72 9.91 9.01
CA LYS A 53 3.54 10.61 8.03
C LYS A 53 4.60 11.46 8.71
N VAL A 54 5.74 11.55 8.05
CA VAL A 54 6.82 12.45 8.45
C VAL A 54 6.55 13.84 7.89
N GLN A 55 6.71 14.86 8.72
CA GLN A 55 6.70 16.26 8.33
C GLN A 55 8.03 16.91 8.70
N TYR A 56 8.42 17.91 7.89
CA TYR A 56 9.61 18.71 8.15
C TYR A 56 9.22 20.15 8.45
N ARG A 57 10.00 20.79 9.32
CA ARG A 57 9.86 22.20 9.63
C ARG A 57 10.50 23.03 8.53
N PHE A 58 9.76 24.03 8.06
CA PHE A 58 10.29 25.07 7.17
C PHE A 58 9.95 26.46 7.72
N VAL A 59 10.72 27.45 7.28
CA VAL A 59 10.53 28.86 7.64
C VAL A 59 9.84 29.57 6.49
N ASN A 60 8.71 30.20 6.76
CA ASN A 60 7.98 31.02 5.82
C ASN A 60 8.71 32.35 5.57
N ASN A 61 8.35 33.03 4.48
CA ASN A 61 8.91 34.35 4.16
C ASN A 61 8.62 35.43 5.21
N ASP A 62 7.64 35.21 6.09
CA ASP A 62 7.29 36.08 7.21
C ASP A 62 8.09 35.78 8.51
N GLY A 63 9.03 34.82 8.45
CA GLY A 63 9.84 34.39 9.60
C GLY A 63 9.14 33.42 10.56
N THR A 64 7.90 33.03 10.29
CA THR A 64 7.21 32.00 11.06
C THR A 64 7.65 30.60 10.64
N THR A 65 7.58 29.64 11.57
CA THR A 65 7.85 28.23 11.26
C THR A 65 6.55 27.46 11.07
N ALA A 66 6.49 26.66 10.01
CA ALA A 66 5.39 25.73 9.75
C ALA A 66 5.93 24.33 9.43
N PHE A 67 5.02 23.36 9.39
CA PHE A 67 5.34 21.98 9.03
C PHE A 67 4.59 21.58 7.75
N SER A 68 5.30 20.90 6.85
CA SER A 68 4.73 20.32 5.63
C SER A 68 5.08 18.84 5.57
N ASN A 69 4.27 18.06 4.86
CA ASN A 69 4.57 16.67 4.55
C ASN A 69 5.94 16.58 3.89
N ALA A 70 6.76 15.65 4.36
CA ALA A 70 8.10 15.44 3.85
C ALA A 70 8.07 14.44 2.68
N THR A 71 8.63 14.84 1.55
CA THR A 71 9.11 13.94 0.49
C THR A 71 10.63 13.88 0.51
N PHE A 72 11.26 12.96 -0.22
CA PHE A 72 12.72 12.94 -0.34
C PHE A 72 13.23 14.26 -0.95
N GLY A 73 12.53 14.80 -1.95
CA GLY A 73 12.83 16.10 -2.54
C GLY A 73 12.71 17.27 -1.56
N ASP A 74 11.65 17.29 -0.75
CA ASP A 74 11.47 18.34 0.26
C ASP A 74 12.59 18.31 1.32
N LEU A 75 12.94 17.12 1.80
CA LEU A 75 14.01 16.93 2.78
C LEU A 75 15.38 17.28 2.20
N LYS A 76 15.67 16.92 0.94
CA LYS A 76 16.87 17.37 0.23
C LYS A 76 16.95 18.90 0.25
N ASN A 77 15.86 19.58 -0.12
CA ASN A 77 15.82 21.04 -0.18
C ASN A 77 16.00 21.67 1.21
N ALA A 78 15.51 21.00 2.26
CA ALA A 78 15.73 21.38 3.65
C ALA A 78 17.14 21.03 4.19
N GLY A 79 18.00 20.42 3.38
CA GLY A 79 19.40 20.12 3.70
C GLY A 79 19.65 18.80 4.41
N PHE A 80 18.68 17.89 4.37
CA PHE A 80 18.87 16.52 4.84
C PHE A 80 19.53 15.64 3.77
N LEU A 81 20.24 14.64 4.26
CA LEU A 81 20.76 13.51 3.49
C LEU A 81 20.06 12.23 3.95
N PHE A 82 20.32 11.12 3.26
CA PHE A 82 19.71 9.83 3.57
C PHE A 82 20.79 8.76 3.67
N SER A 83 20.73 7.91 4.70
CA SER A 83 21.60 6.76 4.82
C SER A 83 20.82 5.50 4.48
N VAL A 84 21.36 4.70 3.56
CA VAL A 84 20.86 3.38 3.18
C VAL A 84 21.99 2.38 3.41
N ASN A 85 21.90 1.63 4.51
CA ASN A 85 22.90 0.62 4.88
C ASN A 85 24.36 1.12 4.74
N GLY A 86 24.64 2.33 5.25
CA GLY A 86 25.97 2.96 5.20
C GLY A 86 26.31 3.71 3.92
N THR A 87 25.45 3.70 2.90
CA THR A 87 25.57 4.56 1.71
C THR A 87 24.82 5.88 1.93
N ILE A 88 25.50 7.01 1.81
CA ILE A 88 24.91 8.34 1.99
C ILE A 88 24.41 8.88 0.65
N CYS A 89 23.12 9.13 0.56
CA CYS A 89 22.38 9.52 -0.62
C CYS A 89 21.92 10.97 -0.50
N LYS A 90 22.09 11.76 -1.57
CA LYS A 90 21.68 13.17 -1.64
C LYS A 90 20.20 13.38 -1.96
N ASP A 91 19.55 12.41 -2.59
CA ASP A 91 18.19 12.56 -3.13
C ASP A 91 17.51 11.20 -3.33
N PHE A 92 16.24 11.25 -3.77
CA PHE A 92 15.43 10.07 -4.05
C PHE A 92 16.06 9.14 -5.11
N THR A 93 16.71 9.69 -6.13
CA THR A 93 17.33 8.89 -7.20
C THR A 93 18.45 8.03 -6.63
N ALA A 94 19.30 8.64 -5.80
CA ALA A 94 20.38 7.94 -5.11
C ALA A 94 19.84 6.90 -4.11
N VAL A 95 18.80 7.23 -3.34
CA VAL A 95 18.15 6.28 -2.42
C VAL A 95 17.61 5.07 -3.16
N LYS A 96 16.85 5.28 -4.24
CA LYS A 96 16.28 4.20 -5.06
C LYS A 96 17.37 3.30 -5.64
N LYS A 97 18.48 3.89 -6.11
CA LYS A 97 19.61 3.13 -6.62
C LYS A 97 20.29 2.30 -5.53
N ALA A 98 20.57 2.90 -4.37
CA ALA A 98 21.18 2.23 -3.23
C ALA A 98 20.33 1.06 -2.72
N LEU A 99 19.01 1.24 -2.57
CA LEU A 99 18.08 0.18 -2.15
C LEU A 99 18.09 -1.02 -3.12
N LYS A 100 18.17 -0.75 -4.42
CA LYS A 100 18.24 -1.79 -5.46
C LYS A 100 19.59 -2.49 -5.48
N GLU A 101 20.70 -1.75 -5.40
CA GLU A 101 22.06 -2.32 -5.40
C GLU A 101 22.30 -3.23 -4.19
N GLN A 102 21.66 -2.92 -3.06
CA GLN A 102 21.79 -3.67 -1.81
C GLN A 102 20.74 -4.77 -1.64
N ASP A 103 19.95 -5.07 -2.68
CA ASP A 103 18.90 -6.12 -2.68
C ASP A 103 17.87 -5.95 -1.55
N ILE A 104 17.54 -4.70 -1.21
CA ILE A 104 16.55 -4.36 -0.17
C ILE A 104 15.16 -4.29 -0.80
N VAL A 105 14.94 -3.32 -1.68
CA VAL A 105 13.67 -3.09 -2.39
C VAL A 105 13.94 -2.45 -3.76
N ASP A 106 13.30 -2.93 -4.82
CA ASP A 106 13.28 -2.26 -6.14
C ASP A 106 12.06 -1.33 -6.25
N LEU A 107 12.28 -0.05 -5.97
CA LEU A 107 11.20 0.95 -5.97
C LEU A 107 10.80 1.35 -7.38
N THR A 108 9.55 1.11 -7.77
CA THR A 108 8.98 1.59 -9.04
C THR A 108 8.17 2.88 -8.87
N ALA A 109 7.68 3.17 -7.66
CA ALA A 109 6.93 4.36 -7.33
C ALA A 109 7.79 5.64 -7.42
N GLY A 110 7.12 6.78 -7.66
CA GLY A 110 7.74 8.10 -7.59
C GLY A 110 7.89 8.60 -6.15
N ASP A 111 8.58 9.73 -6.00
CA ASP A 111 8.76 10.39 -4.70
C ASP A 111 7.40 10.81 -4.11
N SER A 112 7.15 10.44 -2.87
CA SER A 112 5.91 10.71 -2.14
C SER A 112 6.13 10.60 -0.64
N TYR A 113 5.31 11.32 0.14
CA TYR A 113 5.42 11.32 1.60
C TYR A 113 5.07 9.97 2.22
N THR A 114 4.16 9.21 1.59
CA THR A 114 3.79 7.86 2.04
C THR A 114 4.97 6.90 1.88
N LEU A 115 5.69 6.99 0.75
CA LEU A 115 6.86 6.17 0.49
C LEU A 115 7.99 6.49 1.47
N LEU A 116 8.31 7.77 1.66
CA LEU A 116 9.32 8.19 2.64
C LEU A 116 9.00 7.66 4.03
N SER A 117 7.76 7.87 4.50
CA SER A 117 7.34 7.46 5.85
C SER A 117 7.43 5.94 6.03
N THR A 118 7.03 5.17 5.02
CA THR A 118 7.14 3.70 5.02
C THR A 118 8.59 3.25 5.12
N LEU A 119 9.48 3.79 4.28
CA LEU A 119 10.89 3.39 4.25
C LEU A 119 11.64 3.72 5.55
N ILE A 120 11.28 4.81 6.21
CA ILE A 120 11.84 5.18 7.52
C ILE A 120 11.29 4.25 8.61
N GLN A 121 9.98 3.97 8.60
CA GLN A 121 9.34 3.10 9.60
C GLN A 121 9.84 1.66 9.51
N GLU A 122 10.08 1.16 8.30
CA GLU A 122 10.68 -0.17 8.06
C GLU A 122 12.20 -0.20 8.34
N GLY A 123 12.82 0.96 8.58
CA GLY A 123 14.24 1.08 8.92
C GLY A 123 15.19 0.94 7.72
N TYR A 124 14.67 0.97 6.49
CA TYR A 124 15.51 0.91 5.28
C TYR A 124 16.26 2.22 5.01
N VAL A 125 15.68 3.33 5.44
CA VAL A 125 16.25 4.66 5.27
C VAL A 125 16.36 5.34 6.63
N VAL A 126 17.54 5.88 6.92
CA VAL A 126 17.76 6.79 8.05
C VAL A 126 17.97 8.19 7.50
N VAL A 127 17.37 9.19 8.15
CA VAL A 127 17.58 10.59 7.78
C VAL A 127 18.87 11.07 8.43
N VAL A 128 19.67 11.82 7.68
CA VAL A 128 20.94 12.36 8.13
C VAL A 128 20.82 13.88 8.16
N GLU A 129 21.07 14.48 9.32
CA GLU A 129 20.90 15.92 9.56
C GLU A 129 22.26 16.59 9.78
N LYS A 130 22.39 17.86 9.36
CA LYS A 130 23.57 18.66 9.67
C LYS A 130 23.66 18.89 11.18
N ASP A 131 24.81 18.55 11.75
CA ASP A 131 25.14 18.77 13.14
C ASP A 131 25.22 20.27 13.47
N ALA A 132 24.73 20.65 14.65
CA ALA A 132 24.77 22.02 15.14
C ALA A 132 26.20 22.47 15.48
N ASP A 133 27.06 21.53 15.88
CA ASP A 133 28.44 21.79 16.30
C ASP A 133 29.45 21.72 15.14
N ALA A 134 28.98 21.53 13.91
CA ALA A 134 29.83 21.44 12.73
C ALA A 134 30.65 22.73 12.54
N SER A 135 31.94 22.59 12.19
CA SER A 135 32.83 23.73 11.90
C SER A 135 32.28 24.59 10.76
N GLU A 136 32.47 25.91 10.87
CA GLU A 136 32.02 26.91 9.89
C GLU A 136 32.71 26.78 8.52
N TYR A 137 33.86 26.09 8.46
CA TYR A 137 34.57 25.85 7.20
C TYR A 137 33.93 24.75 6.35
N TYR A 138 33.00 23.97 6.90
CA TYR A 138 32.25 22.98 6.14
C TYR A 138 30.94 23.56 5.59
N GLU A 139 30.83 23.51 4.27
CA GLU A 139 29.66 23.95 3.52
C GLU A 139 29.03 22.77 2.78
N TYR A 140 27.71 22.65 2.88
CA TYR A 140 26.94 21.72 2.05
C TYR A 140 25.98 22.51 1.16
N ASP A 141 26.19 22.42 -0.16
CA ASP A 141 25.28 22.97 -1.16
C ASP A 141 24.20 21.93 -1.49
N THR A 142 22.97 22.19 -1.05
CA THR A 142 21.82 21.29 -1.23
C THR A 142 21.39 21.17 -2.69
N ASN A 143 21.63 22.19 -3.52
CA ASN A 143 21.25 22.21 -4.92
C ASN A 143 22.22 21.38 -5.76
N ALA A 144 23.52 21.67 -5.59
CA ALA A 144 24.58 20.96 -6.27
C ALA A 144 24.80 19.54 -5.71
N GLY A 145 24.39 19.30 -4.45
CA GLY A 145 24.71 18.07 -3.74
C GLY A 145 26.21 17.98 -3.51
N THR A 146 26.80 19.04 -2.97
CA THR A 146 28.25 19.20 -2.87
C THR A 146 28.65 19.52 -1.44
N LEU A 147 29.55 18.71 -0.87
CA LEU A 147 30.20 18.98 0.41
C LEU A 147 31.58 19.60 0.15
N SER A 148 31.90 20.69 0.84
CA SER A 148 33.20 21.35 0.75
C SER A 148 33.77 21.68 2.11
N TYR A 149 35.09 21.66 2.20
CA TYR A 149 35.84 22.29 3.28
C TYR A 149 36.61 23.49 2.72
N LYS A 150 36.41 24.67 3.32
CA LYS A 150 36.99 25.94 2.87
C LYS A 150 37.60 26.71 4.04
N ASN A 151 38.87 26.45 4.31
CA ASN A 151 39.70 27.25 5.20
C ASN A 151 40.15 28.54 4.46
N PRO A 152 39.81 29.75 4.96
CA PRO A 152 40.19 31.00 4.32
C PRO A 152 41.68 31.37 4.52
N ILE A 153 42.36 30.72 5.46
CA ILE A 153 43.77 30.97 5.79
C ILE A 153 44.66 29.98 5.03
N GLU A 154 44.35 28.68 5.12
CA GLU A 154 45.13 27.61 4.48
C GLU A 154 44.38 27.06 3.28
N THR A 155 44.36 27.82 2.18
CA THR A 155 43.52 27.50 1.01
C THR A 155 43.88 26.19 0.32
N ASP A 156 45.11 25.70 0.49
CA ASP A 156 45.55 24.42 -0.04
C ASP A 156 44.98 23.22 0.73
N GLU A 157 44.39 23.43 1.91
CA GLU A 157 43.60 22.40 2.61
C GLU A 157 42.21 22.21 2.00
N ASN A 158 41.75 23.15 1.18
CA ASN A 158 40.39 23.16 0.67
C ASN A 158 40.14 21.99 -0.28
N TRP A 159 38.93 21.44 -0.19
CA TRP A 159 38.46 20.38 -1.06
C TRP A 159 36.96 20.47 -1.26
N THR A 160 36.50 19.87 -2.35
CA THR A 160 35.08 19.83 -2.72
C THR A 160 34.76 18.45 -3.29
N TYR A 161 33.66 17.86 -2.83
CA TYR A 161 33.13 16.61 -3.32
C TYR A 161 31.66 16.77 -3.73
N THR A 162 31.34 16.37 -4.94
CA THR A 162 29.96 16.34 -5.45
C THR A 162 29.45 14.91 -5.43
N PHE A 163 28.34 14.70 -4.74
CA PHE A 163 27.69 13.40 -4.64
C PHE A 163 27.16 12.95 -6.00
N THR A 164 27.36 11.67 -6.31
CA THR A 164 26.76 11.03 -7.48
C THR A 164 25.44 10.35 -7.10
N ASP A 165 24.73 9.84 -8.10
CA ASP A 165 23.54 9.03 -7.87
C ASP A 165 23.86 7.63 -7.30
N ASP A 166 25.15 7.25 -7.22
CA ASP A 166 25.59 6.01 -6.56
C ASP A 166 25.64 6.15 -5.02
N GLY A 167 25.50 7.39 -4.53
CA GLY A 167 25.73 7.75 -3.13
C GLY A 167 27.22 7.76 -2.75
N LEU A 168 27.51 8.36 -1.60
CA LEU A 168 28.82 8.37 -0.97
C LEU A 168 28.97 7.11 -0.11
N LYS A 169 30.04 6.35 -0.35
CA LYS A 169 30.36 5.09 0.33
C LYS A 169 31.69 5.23 1.09
N ALA A 170 31.91 4.36 2.08
CA ALA A 170 33.18 4.33 2.81
C ALA A 170 34.39 4.16 1.87
N GLY A 171 35.45 4.92 2.11
CA GLY A 171 36.68 4.94 1.28
C GLY A 171 36.59 5.84 0.03
N ALA A 172 35.52 6.61 -0.15
CA ALA A 172 35.47 7.65 -1.18
C ALA A 172 36.36 8.84 -0.78
N SER A 173 37.32 9.18 -1.64
CA SER A 173 38.32 10.21 -1.36
C SER A 173 38.43 11.27 -2.45
N VAL A 174 38.90 12.47 -2.07
CA VAL A 174 39.32 13.55 -2.98
C VAL A 174 40.73 14.03 -2.63
N GLN A 175 41.40 14.72 -3.55
CA GLN A 175 42.65 15.41 -3.23
C GLN A 175 42.39 16.88 -2.91
N ASN A 176 43.03 17.40 -1.87
CA ASN A 176 43.06 18.84 -1.59
C ASN A 176 44.17 19.55 -2.41
N GLY A 177 44.30 20.87 -2.25
CA GLY A 177 45.36 21.66 -2.90
C GLY A 177 46.79 21.22 -2.54
N HIS A 178 46.99 20.65 -1.35
CA HIS A 178 48.25 20.03 -0.94
C HIS A 178 48.53 18.66 -1.61
N GLY A 179 47.56 18.08 -2.32
CA GLY A 179 47.66 16.74 -2.92
C GLY A 179 47.41 15.59 -1.95
N ASN A 180 47.00 15.89 -0.71
CA ASN A 180 46.64 14.88 0.28
C ASN A 180 45.30 14.25 -0.07
N ASN A 181 45.18 12.93 0.10
CA ASN A 181 43.90 12.26 0.02
C ASN A 181 43.07 12.55 1.27
N VAL A 182 41.83 12.97 1.06
CA VAL A 182 40.84 13.27 2.09
C VAL A 182 39.70 12.26 1.96
N ASP A 183 39.44 11.50 3.02
CA ASP A 183 38.32 10.55 3.09
C ASP A 183 37.01 11.30 3.33
N VAL A 184 36.28 11.57 2.24
CA VAL A 184 35.06 12.39 2.27
C VAL A 184 33.97 11.76 3.15
N TYR A 185 33.92 10.42 3.22
CA TYR A 185 32.98 9.72 4.08
C TYR A 185 33.19 10.07 5.56
N GLU A 186 34.43 10.07 6.04
CA GLU A 186 34.72 10.44 7.44
C GLU A 186 34.53 11.93 7.68
N GLU A 187 34.91 12.77 6.72
CA GLU A 187 34.69 14.21 6.79
C GLU A 187 33.20 14.56 6.88
N LEU A 188 32.33 13.82 6.18
CA LEU A 188 30.88 14.02 6.25
C LEU A 188 30.36 13.85 7.68
N PHE A 189 30.81 12.83 8.42
CA PHE A 189 30.34 12.57 9.78
C PHE A 189 30.85 13.57 10.83
N LYS A 190 31.74 14.49 10.46
CA LYS A 190 32.07 15.65 11.29
C LYS A 190 31.04 16.78 11.19
N VAL A 191 30.20 16.72 10.15
CA VAL A 191 29.24 17.78 9.79
C VAL A 191 27.81 17.28 9.84
N PHE A 192 27.60 15.98 9.66
CA PHE A 192 26.30 15.34 9.57
C PHE A 192 26.25 14.15 10.52
N SER A 193 25.10 13.93 11.13
CA SER A 193 24.85 12.78 11.99
C SER A 193 23.53 12.13 11.64
N ASP A 194 23.45 10.82 11.89
CA ASP A 194 22.21 10.08 11.79
C ASP A 194 21.18 10.67 12.76
N SER A 195 19.99 10.92 12.25
CA SER A 195 18.90 11.56 12.97
C SER A 195 17.63 10.72 12.82
N SER A 196 16.82 10.70 13.87
CA SER A 196 15.51 10.06 13.85
C SER A 196 14.42 11.11 13.90
N VAL A 197 13.22 10.75 13.45
CA VAL A 197 12.05 11.63 13.53
C VAL A 197 11.73 12.00 14.99
N SER A 198 12.11 11.15 15.96
CA SER A 198 11.89 11.39 17.39
C SER A 198 12.95 12.28 18.05
N THR A 199 14.17 12.30 17.51
CA THR A 199 15.30 13.05 18.09
C THR A 199 15.57 14.38 17.39
N SER A 200 15.18 14.51 16.12
CA SER A 200 15.35 15.75 15.37
C SER A 200 14.43 16.83 15.91
N THR A 201 14.95 18.04 16.06
CA THR A 201 14.08 19.19 16.31
C THR A 201 13.35 19.62 15.05
N LYS A 202 13.81 19.26 13.84
CA LYS A 202 13.27 19.75 12.56
C LYS A 202 12.28 18.79 11.90
N LEU A 203 12.12 17.58 12.42
CA LEU A 203 11.17 16.59 11.93
C LEU A 203 10.10 16.31 12.98
N GLN A 204 8.95 15.84 12.52
CA GLN A 204 7.91 15.30 13.39
C GLN A 204 7.13 14.19 12.68
N GLU A 205 6.62 13.25 13.47
CA GLU A 205 5.70 12.23 13.01
C GLU A 205 4.28 12.60 13.44
N VAL A 206 3.35 12.61 12.48
CA VAL A 206 1.94 12.94 12.74
C VAL A 206 1.04 11.92 12.06
N SER A 207 -0.16 11.73 12.58
CA SER A 207 -1.18 10.88 11.93
C SER A 207 -1.54 11.44 10.56
N ASP A 208 -1.72 10.57 9.55
CA ASP A 208 -2.11 11.01 8.22
C ASP A 208 -3.63 11.24 8.09
N GLU A 209 -4.11 12.36 8.66
CA GLU A 209 -5.55 12.69 8.62
C GLU A 209 -6.13 12.79 7.20
N VAL A 210 -5.33 13.19 6.20
CA VAL A 210 -5.80 13.34 4.83
C VAL A 210 -5.97 11.97 4.18
N GLY A 211 -4.99 11.09 4.35
CA GLY A 211 -5.08 9.69 3.95
C GLY A 211 -6.25 8.97 4.62
N LEU A 212 -6.43 9.17 5.93
CA LEU A 212 -7.52 8.60 6.70
C LEU A 212 -8.90 9.03 6.19
N LYS A 213 -9.13 10.33 5.97
CA LYS A 213 -10.41 10.82 5.42
C LYS A 213 -10.72 10.24 4.05
N LYS A 214 -9.71 10.06 3.21
CA LYS A 214 -9.88 9.41 1.90
C LYS A 214 -10.21 7.93 2.05
N ALA A 215 -9.53 7.23 2.95
CA ALA A 215 -9.80 5.82 3.24
C ALA A 215 -11.19 5.62 3.85
N GLU A 216 -11.63 6.51 4.74
CA GLU A 216 -12.98 6.50 5.33
C GLU A 216 -14.06 6.64 4.25
N ALA A 217 -13.92 7.63 3.36
CA ALA A 217 -14.86 7.81 2.24
C ALA A 217 -14.89 6.60 1.30
N GLN A 218 -13.73 5.99 1.03
CA GLN A 218 -13.64 4.79 0.19
C GLN A 218 -14.27 3.58 0.88
N TYR A 219 -13.97 3.38 2.17
CA TYR A 219 -14.56 2.34 3.00
C TYR A 219 -16.08 2.44 2.99
N GLU A 220 -16.63 3.63 3.26
CA GLU A 220 -18.08 3.83 3.24
C GLU A 220 -18.67 3.53 1.86
N ALA A 221 -18.04 4.00 0.79
CA ALA A 221 -18.50 3.78 -0.57
C ALA A 221 -18.49 2.29 -0.96
N ASP A 222 -17.43 1.56 -0.64
CA ASP A 222 -17.27 0.15 -1.00
C ASP A 222 -18.11 -0.77 -0.12
N MET A 223 -18.17 -0.50 1.18
CA MET A 223 -19.06 -1.21 2.11
C MET A 223 -20.52 -1.04 1.68
N ASN A 224 -20.92 0.16 1.26
CA ASN A 224 -22.26 0.38 0.70
C ASN A 224 -22.52 -0.42 -0.59
N LYS A 225 -21.52 -0.61 -1.45
CA LYS A 225 -21.67 -1.46 -2.65
C LYS A 225 -21.79 -2.93 -2.26
N ILE A 226 -20.98 -3.40 -1.31
CA ILE A 226 -21.00 -4.77 -0.80
C ILE A 226 -22.37 -5.05 -0.17
N ASN A 227 -22.83 -4.21 0.76
CA ASN A 227 -24.13 -4.35 1.42
C ASN A 227 -25.29 -4.37 0.42
N LYS A 228 -25.23 -3.56 -0.65
CA LYS A 228 -26.23 -3.59 -1.72
C LYS A 228 -26.23 -4.90 -2.51
N LYS A 229 -25.05 -5.47 -2.79
CA LYS A 229 -24.94 -6.77 -3.46
C LYS A 229 -25.42 -7.90 -2.54
N ASP A 230 -25.03 -7.86 -1.28
CA ASP A 230 -25.40 -8.86 -0.28
C ASP A 230 -26.93 -8.93 -0.10
N ALA A 231 -27.58 -7.78 0.06
CA ALA A 231 -29.04 -7.68 0.15
C ALA A 231 -29.77 -8.16 -1.12
N ARG A 232 -29.17 -7.94 -2.30
CA ARG A 232 -29.71 -8.49 -3.56
C ARG A 232 -29.58 -10.01 -3.59
N PHE A 233 -28.42 -10.54 -3.21
CA PHE A 233 -28.21 -11.98 -3.16
C PHE A 233 -29.14 -12.66 -2.15
N ASP A 234 -29.42 -12.05 -1.00
CA ASP A 234 -30.44 -12.56 -0.06
C ASP A 234 -31.83 -12.61 -0.67
N THR A 235 -32.21 -11.55 -1.38
CA THR A 235 -33.51 -11.47 -2.06
C THR A 235 -33.63 -12.54 -3.15
N GLU A 236 -32.58 -12.69 -3.98
CA GLU A 236 -32.53 -13.69 -5.05
C GLU A 236 -32.52 -15.12 -4.50
N LEU A 237 -31.76 -15.38 -3.42
CA LEU A 237 -31.74 -16.68 -2.76
C LEU A 237 -33.13 -17.05 -2.22
N SER A 238 -33.81 -16.12 -1.54
CA SER A 238 -35.17 -16.33 -1.03
C SER A 238 -36.19 -16.63 -2.15
N GLN A 239 -36.07 -15.95 -3.29
CA GLN A 239 -36.89 -16.22 -4.47
C GLN A 239 -36.61 -17.62 -5.05
N LEU A 240 -35.33 -17.99 -5.19
CA LEU A 240 -34.91 -19.30 -5.68
C LEU A 240 -35.36 -20.42 -4.75
N GLU A 241 -35.31 -20.23 -3.42
CA GLU A 241 -35.83 -21.19 -2.45
C GLU A 241 -37.34 -21.38 -2.56
N THR A 242 -38.07 -20.28 -2.75
CA THR A 242 -39.53 -20.31 -2.95
C THR A 242 -39.87 -21.07 -4.25
N GLU A 243 -39.17 -20.78 -5.35
CA GLU A 243 -39.37 -21.48 -6.64
C GLU A 243 -38.99 -22.96 -6.53
N ARG A 244 -37.89 -23.28 -5.84
CA ARG A 244 -37.44 -24.66 -5.59
C ARG A 244 -38.50 -25.45 -4.82
N ASN A 245 -39.06 -24.87 -3.76
CA ASN A 245 -40.08 -25.54 -2.94
C ASN A 245 -41.36 -25.78 -3.75
N ALA A 246 -41.81 -24.80 -4.52
CA ALA A 246 -42.98 -24.95 -5.40
C ALA A 246 -42.78 -26.05 -6.47
N ILE A 247 -41.60 -26.09 -7.12
CA ILE A 247 -41.29 -27.14 -8.11
C ILE A 247 -41.20 -28.52 -7.44
N LYS A 248 -40.63 -28.60 -6.24
CA LYS A 248 -40.55 -29.85 -5.48
C LYS A 248 -41.94 -30.41 -5.18
N GLU A 249 -42.87 -29.55 -4.73
CA GLU A 249 -44.27 -29.93 -4.52
C GLU A 249 -44.93 -30.40 -5.82
N GLU A 250 -44.70 -29.71 -6.95
CA GLU A 250 -45.24 -30.11 -8.26
C GLU A 250 -44.69 -31.47 -8.71
N ILE A 251 -43.39 -31.72 -8.49
CA ILE A 251 -42.73 -33.00 -8.76
C ILE A 251 -43.32 -34.12 -7.90
N GLU A 252 -43.54 -33.90 -6.61
CA GLU A 252 -44.14 -34.88 -5.70
C GLU A 252 -45.58 -35.20 -6.09
N ALA A 253 -46.38 -34.18 -6.44
CA ALA A 253 -47.73 -34.36 -6.95
C ALA A 253 -47.75 -35.20 -8.24
N LEU A 254 -46.87 -34.91 -9.20
CA LEU A 254 -46.75 -35.66 -10.45
C LEU A 254 -46.29 -37.11 -10.22
N LYS A 255 -45.35 -37.33 -9.31
CA LYS A 255 -44.91 -38.69 -8.91
C LYS A 255 -46.06 -39.50 -8.33
N ASN A 256 -46.88 -38.90 -7.47
CA ASN A 256 -48.04 -39.56 -6.89
C ASN A 256 -49.08 -39.93 -7.95
N VAL A 257 -49.42 -39.00 -8.85
CA VAL A 257 -50.35 -39.25 -9.97
C VAL A 257 -49.82 -40.33 -10.91
N ALA A 258 -48.52 -40.32 -11.22
CA ALA A 258 -47.89 -41.34 -12.05
C ALA A 258 -47.98 -42.72 -11.37
N LYS A 259 -47.69 -42.80 -10.07
CA LYS A 259 -47.79 -44.04 -9.28
C LYS A 259 -49.21 -44.59 -9.28
N GLU A 260 -50.22 -43.76 -8.99
CA GLU A 260 -51.62 -44.19 -9.00
C GLU A 260 -52.11 -44.71 -10.36
N ASN A 261 -51.64 -44.10 -11.45
CA ASN A 261 -51.98 -44.54 -12.80
C ASN A 261 -51.31 -45.88 -13.14
N VAL A 262 -50.07 -46.08 -12.71
CA VAL A 262 -49.37 -47.37 -12.84
C VAL A 262 -50.10 -48.44 -12.02
N ASP A 263 -50.45 -48.16 -10.76
CA ASP A 263 -51.15 -49.11 -9.89
C ASP A 263 -52.53 -49.49 -10.43
N ARG A 264 -53.29 -48.52 -10.98
CA ARG A 264 -54.56 -48.78 -11.67
C ARG A 264 -54.38 -49.65 -12.90
N THR A 265 -53.36 -49.37 -13.70
CA THR A 265 -53.05 -50.14 -14.90
C THR A 265 -52.68 -51.58 -14.53
N PHE A 266 -51.82 -51.78 -13.52
CA PHE A 266 -51.46 -53.10 -13.01
C PHE A 266 -52.67 -53.89 -12.50
N LYS A 267 -53.57 -53.25 -11.73
CA LYS A 267 -54.81 -53.88 -11.23
C LYS A 267 -55.82 -54.25 -12.32
N ILE A 268 -55.75 -53.63 -13.50
CA ILE A 268 -56.61 -53.97 -14.65
C ILE A 268 -56.05 -55.18 -15.41
N PHE A 269 -54.74 -55.43 -15.32
CA PHE A 269 -54.05 -56.52 -16.01
C PHE A 269 -53.68 -57.71 -15.11
N THR A 270 -54.15 -57.73 -13.86
CA THR A 270 -54.07 -58.85 -12.90
C THR A 270 -55.46 -59.26 -12.46
#